data_AF-A0A2V9KTG6-F1
#
_entry.id   AF-A0A2V9KTG6-F1
#
_cell.length_a   1.000
_cell.length_b   1.000
_cell.length_c   1.000
_cell.angle_alpha   90.00
_cell.angle_beta   90.00
_cell.angle_gamma   90.00
#
_symmetry.space_group_name_H-M   'P 1'
#
loop_
_entity.id
_entity.type
_entity.pdbx_description
1 polymer ?
#
loop_
_entity_poly.entity_id
_entity_poly.type
_entity_poly.pdbx_seq_one_letter_code
_entity_poly.pdbx_strand_id
1 'polypeptide(L)'
;MKKIAVNDLSSFLNHVAEEKESHKADFIFRGQRTEQPLRPRLARIARKGKLLNLEKLIFEEFRRTSRALAEIDPKADWDILSLAQHHGLPTRLLDWTYSALAAIWFAVEQEPEEHEGELQDAVVFLLKTRPGDFINKESREKPFESPNTRIL
;
A
#
# COMPACT_ATOMS: atom_id res chain seq x y z
N MET A 1 15.93 -4.44 6.14
CA MET A 1 14.71 -4.94 6.84
C MET A 1 15.08 -6.20 7.59
N LYS A 2 14.56 -6.38 8.81
CA LYS A 2 14.67 -7.65 9.55
C LYS A 2 13.73 -8.65 8.87
N LYS A 3 14.21 -9.86 8.57
CA LYS A 3 13.41 -10.96 8.00
C LYS A 3 13.26 -12.06 9.03
N ILE A 4 12.09 -12.69 9.04
CA ILE A 4 11.73 -13.76 9.97
C ILE A 4 10.95 -14.78 9.17
N ALA A 5 11.44 -16.02 9.14
CA ALA A 5 10.75 -17.12 8.50
C ALA A 5 9.64 -17.63 9.42
N VAL A 6 8.46 -17.87 8.86
CA VAL A 6 7.29 -18.41 9.55
C VAL A 6 6.73 -19.53 8.70
N ASN A 7 6.48 -20.69 9.31
CA ASN A 7 6.05 -21.90 8.59
C ASN A 7 4.57 -22.23 8.82
N ASP A 8 3.93 -21.55 9.78
CA ASP A 8 2.54 -21.78 10.15
C ASP A 8 1.88 -20.49 10.67
N LEU A 9 0.55 -20.49 10.66
CA LEU A 9 -0.25 -19.33 11.04
C LEU A 9 -0.06 -18.96 12.53
N SER A 10 0.08 -19.94 13.41
CA SER A 10 0.22 -19.71 14.85
C SER A 10 1.55 -19.03 15.16
N SER A 11 2.64 -19.49 14.56
CA SER A 11 3.96 -18.87 14.64
C SER A 11 3.93 -17.41 14.16
N PHE A 12 3.27 -17.14 13.03
CA PHE A 12 3.10 -15.78 12.53
C PHE A 12 2.32 -14.89 13.52
N LEU A 13 1.18 -15.36 14.03
CA LEU A 13 0.35 -14.58 14.96
C LEU A 13 1.06 -14.30 16.28
N ASN A 14 1.78 -15.28 16.83
CA ASN A 14 2.61 -15.09 18.01
C ASN A 14 3.66 -14.01 17.77
N HIS A 15 4.32 -14.03 16.62
CA HIS A 15 5.32 -13.03 16.29
C HIS A 15 4.73 -11.61 16.17
N VAL A 16 3.54 -11.48 15.56
CA VAL A 16 2.82 -10.20 15.50
C VAL A 16 2.42 -9.72 16.90
N ALA A 17 1.99 -10.63 17.78
CA ALA A 17 1.64 -10.30 19.16
C ALA A 17 2.86 -9.81 19.97
N GLU A 18 3.99 -10.50 19.87
CA GLU A 18 5.26 -10.11 20.51
C GLU A 18 5.76 -8.74 20.04
N GLU A 19 5.72 -8.47 18.73
CA GLU A 19 6.10 -7.16 18.18
C GLU A 19 5.13 -6.06 18.66
N LYS A 20 3.84 -6.38 18.84
CA LYS A 20 2.84 -5.47 19.43
C LYS A 20 3.06 -5.18 20.91
N GLU A 21 3.40 -6.18 21.71
CA GLU A 21 3.67 -5.97 23.13
C GLU A 21 4.95 -5.14 23.35
N SER A 22 5.97 -5.37 22.53
CA SER A 22 7.24 -4.65 22.63
C SER A 22 7.18 -3.21 22.11
N HIS A 23 6.17 -2.84 21.31
CA HIS A 23 6.07 -1.53 20.68
C HIS A 23 4.67 -0.91 20.87
N LYS A 24 4.62 0.31 21.43
CA LYS A 24 3.39 1.09 21.61
C LYS A 24 2.86 1.76 20.32
N ALA A 25 3.22 1.24 19.15
CA ALA A 25 2.85 1.81 17.86
C ALA A 25 1.78 0.96 17.18
N ASP A 26 0.97 1.58 16.34
CA ASP A 26 0.08 0.85 15.45
C ASP A 26 0.88 0.16 14.34
N PHE A 27 0.30 -0.90 13.81
CA PHE A 27 0.89 -1.70 12.75
C PHE A 27 -0.06 -1.80 11.58
N ILE A 28 0.50 -1.68 10.39
CA ILE A 28 -0.17 -2.04 9.15
C ILE A 28 0.65 -3.09 8.41
N PHE A 29 -0.06 -3.87 7.60
CA PHE A 29 0.44 -5.07 6.98
C PHE A 29 0.19 -5.02 5.48
N ARG A 30 1.06 -5.70 4.71
CA ARG A 30 0.86 -5.91 3.27
C ARG A 30 1.35 -7.30 2.89
N GLY A 31 0.46 -8.11 2.34
CA GLY A 31 0.81 -9.40 1.74
C GLY A 31 1.34 -9.25 0.32
N GLN A 32 2.32 -10.06 -0.03
CA GLN A 32 2.75 -10.28 -1.41
C GLN A 32 3.07 -11.75 -1.63
N ARG A 33 2.76 -12.24 -2.82
CA ARG A 33 3.02 -13.62 -3.22
C ARG A 33 4.50 -13.97 -3.31
N THR A 34 5.35 -12.97 -3.54
CA THR A 34 6.80 -13.09 -3.59
C THR A 34 7.47 -11.85 -3.01
N GLU A 35 8.75 -11.97 -2.65
CA GLU A 35 9.56 -10.87 -2.12
C GLU A 35 9.96 -9.85 -3.19
N GLN A 36 8.96 -9.21 -3.81
CA GLN A 36 9.19 -8.11 -4.73
C GLN A 36 9.34 -6.78 -4.00
N PRO A 37 10.13 -5.84 -4.53
CA PRO A 37 10.23 -4.49 -3.96
C PRO A 37 8.87 -3.81 -3.84
N LEU A 38 8.65 -3.08 -2.75
CA LEU A 38 7.46 -2.25 -2.50
C LEU A 38 7.39 -1.07 -3.49
N ARG A 39 7.00 -1.38 -4.73
CA ARG A 39 6.86 -0.43 -5.83
C ARG A 39 5.39 -0.22 -6.15
N PRO A 40 4.86 1.01 -6.01
CA PRO A 40 3.51 1.35 -6.48
C PRO A 40 3.33 1.02 -7.96
N ARG A 41 2.08 0.86 -8.39
CA ARG A 41 1.76 0.54 -9.80
C ARG A 41 2.33 1.58 -10.76
N LEU A 42 2.26 2.87 -10.41
CA LEU A 42 2.84 3.95 -11.19
C LEU A 42 4.36 3.79 -11.39
N ALA A 43 5.08 3.41 -10.33
CA ALA A 43 6.53 3.23 -10.36
C ALA A 43 6.98 2.02 -11.20
N ARG A 44 6.06 1.09 -11.50
CA ARG A 44 6.33 -0.06 -12.38
C ARG A 44 6.19 0.29 -13.87
N ILE A 45 5.35 1.27 -14.21
CA ILE A 45 5.05 1.61 -15.61
C ILE A 45 5.83 2.83 -16.12
N ALA A 46 6.14 3.81 -15.28
CA ALA A 46 6.72 5.06 -15.75
C ALA A 46 8.26 5.03 -15.73
N ARG A 47 8.88 5.69 -16.71
CA ARG A 47 10.34 5.87 -16.76
C ARG A 47 10.80 6.78 -15.61
N LYS A 48 11.97 6.48 -15.05
CA LYS A 48 12.62 7.26 -13.97
C LYS A 48 12.64 8.76 -14.33
N GLY A 49 12.25 9.61 -13.38
CA GLY A 49 12.35 11.08 -13.48
C GLY A 49 11.09 11.83 -13.92
N LYS A 50 10.03 11.16 -14.38
CA LYS A 50 8.76 11.82 -14.79
C LYS A 50 7.51 11.39 -14.00
N LEU A 51 7.68 10.60 -12.94
CA LEU A 51 6.60 9.96 -12.19
C LEU A 51 5.57 10.96 -11.62
N LEU A 52 6.03 11.97 -10.88
CA LEU A 52 5.16 12.95 -10.22
C LEU A 52 4.33 13.78 -11.24
N ASN A 53 4.97 14.27 -12.30
CA ASN A 53 4.30 15.06 -13.32
C ASN A 53 3.30 14.24 -14.13
N LEU A 54 3.66 12.99 -14.46
CA LEU A 54 2.76 12.08 -15.16
C LEU A 54 1.54 11.75 -14.29
N GLU A 55 1.75 11.42 -13.02
CA GLU A 55 0.66 11.14 -12.09
C GLU A 55 -0.27 12.33 -11.94
N LYS A 56 0.29 13.54 -11.77
CA LYS A 56 -0.51 14.76 -11.69
C LYS A 56 -1.36 14.95 -12.94
N LEU A 57 -0.79 14.74 -14.13
CA LEU A 57 -1.54 14.86 -15.38
C LEU A 57 -2.71 13.87 -15.47
N ILE A 58 -2.47 12.58 -15.18
CA ILE A 58 -3.53 11.56 -15.24
C ILE A 58 -4.55 11.73 -14.10
N PHE A 59 -4.13 12.24 -12.94
CA PHE A 59 -5.00 12.57 -11.82
C PHE A 59 -5.95 13.71 -12.17
N GLU A 60 -5.46 14.80 -12.76
CA GLU A 60 -6.31 15.93 -13.18
C GLU A 60 -7.32 15.50 -14.27
N GLU A 61 -6.90 14.64 -15.19
CA GLU A 61 -7.81 14.05 -16.18
C GLU A 61 -8.90 13.21 -15.51
N PHE A 62 -8.50 12.30 -14.59
CA PHE A 62 -9.45 11.50 -13.82
C PHE A 62 -10.42 12.39 -13.06
N ARG A 63 -9.94 13.39 -12.32
CA ARG A 63 -10.77 14.35 -11.56
C ARG A 63 -11.82 15.02 -12.44
N ARG A 64 -11.46 15.40 -13.68
CA ARG A 64 -12.37 16.05 -14.62
C ARG A 64 -13.47 15.11 -15.10
N THR A 65 -13.14 13.84 -15.35
CA THR A 65 -14.06 12.87 -15.96
C THR A 65 -14.81 11.99 -14.94
N SER A 66 -14.32 11.89 -13.70
CA SER A 66 -14.83 10.96 -12.68
C SER A 66 -15.97 11.51 -11.84
N ARG A 67 -16.47 12.73 -12.12
CA ARG A 67 -17.55 13.35 -11.32
C ARG A 67 -18.83 12.50 -11.28
N ALA A 68 -19.06 11.70 -12.30
CA ALA A 68 -20.21 10.77 -12.37
C ALA A 68 -19.94 9.41 -11.69
N LEU A 69 -18.69 9.11 -11.31
CA LEU A 69 -18.30 7.83 -10.71
C LEU A 69 -18.41 7.82 -9.17
N ALA A 70 -18.50 8.99 -8.54
CA ALA A 70 -18.54 9.11 -7.10
C ALA A 70 -19.97 9.32 -6.59
N GLU A 71 -20.43 8.47 -5.68
CA GLU A 71 -21.71 8.66 -4.97
C GLU A 71 -21.65 9.88 -4.04
N ILE A 72 -20.45 10.25 -3.59
CA ILE A 72 -20.16 11.39 -2.72
C ILE A 72 -19.06 12.21 -3.39
N ASP A 73 -19.28 13.51 -3.57
CA ASP A 73 -18.28 14.42 -4.17
C ASP A 73 -17.03 14.50 -3.26
N PRO A 74 -15.89 13.91 -3.67
CA PRO A 74 -14.68 13.90 -2.85
C PRO A 74 -14.09 15.31 -2.79
N LYS A 75 -13.91 15.84 -1.58
CA LYS A 75 -13.51 17.24 -1.37
C LYS A 75 -12.00 17.44 -1.30
N ALA A 76 -11.24 16.45 -0.81
CA ALA A 76 -9.80 16.53 -0.72
C ALA A 76 -9.12 15.79 -1.88
N ASP A 77 -7.97 16.31 -2.34
CA ASP A 77 -7.20 15.68 -3.43
C ASP A 77 -6.74 14.25 -3.08
N TRP A 78 -6.54 13.94 -1.80
CA TRP A 78 -6.25 12.59 -1.32
C TRP A 78 -7.42 11.62 -1.50
N ASP A 79 -8.66 12.07 -1.25
CA ASP A 79 -9.87 11.26 -1.46
C ASP A 79 -10.03 10.92 -2.95
N ILE A 80 -9.80 11.92 -3.82
CA ILE A 80 -9.83 11.73 -5.27
C ILE A 80 -8.73 10.77 -5.70
N LEU A 81 -7.53 10.84 -5.11
CA LEU A 81 -6.42 9.96 -5.47
C LEU A 81 -6.68 8.52 -5.05
N SER A 82 -7.28 8.31 -3.88
CA SER A 82 -7.74 7.00 -3.42
C SER A 82 -8.82 6.42 -4.35
N LEU A 83 -9.82 7.23 -4.70
CA LEU A 83 -10.86 6.84 -5.65
C LEU A 83 -10.28 6.49 -7.02
N ALA A 84 -9.31 7.27 -7.50
CA ALA A 84 -8.61 6.99 -8.75
C ALA A 84 -7.89 5.64 -8.72
N GLN A 85 -7.20 5.32 -7.61
CA GLN A 85 -6.56 4.02 -7.42
C GLN A 85 -7.58 2.88 -7.41
N HIS A 86 -8.73 3.07 -6.74
CA HIS A 86 -9.82 2.09 -6.70
C HIS A 86 -10.36 1.77 -8.10
N HIS A 87 -10.46 2.78 -8.97
CA HIS A 87 -10.83 2.61 -10.38
C HIS A 87 -9.66 2.19 -11.29
N GLY A 88 -8.53 1.78 -10.72
CA GLY A 88 -7.42 1.18 -11.45
C GLY A 88 -6.41 2.16 -12.04
N LEU A 89 -6.51 3.46 -11.75
CA LEU A 89 -5.51 4.43 -12.15
C LEU A 89 -4.16 4.08 -11.46
N PRO A 90 -3.05 4.02 -12.19
CA PRO A 90 -1.75 3.78 -11.57
C PRO A 90 -1.34 5.00 -10.73
N THR A 91 -1.37 4.87 -9.42
CA THR A 91 -0.95 5.91 -8.47
C THR A 91 0.33 5.52 -7.73
N ARG A 92 0.86 6.47 -6.94
CA ARG A 92 1.96 6.28 -6.00
C ARG A 92 1.57 5.53 -4.72
N LEU A 93 0.28 5.29 -4.52
CA LEU A 93 -0.23 4.68 -3.31
C LEU A 93 0.13 3.18 -3.29
N LEU A 94 0.32 2.66 -2.09
CA LEU A 94 0.43 1.25 -1.80
C LEU A 94 -0.72 0.87 -0.90
N ASP A 95 -1.30 -0.30 -1.15
CA ASP A 95 -2.36 -0.84 -0.31
C ASP A 95 -1.74 -1.43 0.96
N TRP A 96 -2.24 -0.99 2.10
CA TRP A 96 -1.91 -1.52 3.41
C TRP A 96 -3.20 -1.84 4.15
N THR A 97 -3.15 -2.82 5.05
CA THR A 97 -4.30 -3.23 5.86
C THR A 97 -3.92 -3.26 7.33
N TYR A 98 -4.85 -2.91 8.22
CA TYR A 98 -4.70 -3.10 9.66
C TYR A 98 -4.86 -4.58 10.08
N SER A 99 -5.40 -5.43 9.20
CA SER A 99 -5.61 -6.85 9.47
C SER A 99 -4.41 -7.67 9.00
N ALA A 100 -3.67 -8.22 9.96
CA ALA A 100 -2.56 -9.14 9.67
C ALA A 100 -3.04 -10.38 8.92
N LEU A 101 -4.24 -10.88 9.25
CA LEU A 101 -4.84 -12.04 8.57
C LEU A 101 -5.21 -11.74 7.11
N ALA A 102 -5.74 -10.54 6.83
CA ALA A 102 -6.01 -10.14 5.45
C ALA A 102 -4.71 -10.05 4.64
N ALA A 103 -3.63 -9.54 5.25
CA ALA A 103 -2.32 -9.51 4.60
C ALA A 103 -1.77 -10.93 4.32
N ILE A 104 -1.92 -11.88 5.24
CA ILE A 104 -1.55 -13.28 4.97
C ILE A 104 -2.38 -13.81 3.81
N TRP A 105 -3.70 -13.60 3.83
CA TRP A 105 -4.59 -14.08 2.78
C TRP A 105 -4.14 -13.58 1.39
N PHE A 106 -3.85 -12.30 1.23
CA PHE A 106 -3.28 -11.77 -0.04
C PHE A 106 -1.90 -12.34 -0.40
N ALA A 107 -1.13 -12.81 0.57
CA ALA A 107 0.16 -13.43 0.34
C ALA A 107 0.02 -14.87 -0.19
N VAL A 108 -1.02 -15.61 0.23
CA VAL A 108 -1.15 -17.07 -0.01
C VAL A 108 -2.45 -17.50 -0.70
N GLU A 109 -3.33 -16.58 -1.12
CA GLU A 109 -4.63 -16.90 -1.74
C GLU A 109 -4.51 -17.67 -3.07
N GLN A 110 -3.34 -17.62 -3.71
CA GLN A 110 -3.03 -18.32 -4.94
C GLN A 110 -1.88 -19.31 -4.71
N GLU A 111 -1.73 -20.27 -5.61
CA GLU A 111 -0.60 -21.20 -5.59
C GLU A 111 0.74 -20.43 -5.57
N PRO A 112 1.79 -20.95 -4.88
CA PRO A 112 3.09 -20.30 -4.84
C PRO A 112 3.64 -20.06 -6.25
N GLU A 113 4.30 -18.93 -6.46
CA GLU A 113 4.98 -18.67 -7.74
C GLU A 113 6.18 -19.61 -7.86
N GLU A 114 6.42 -20.13 -9.07
CA GLU A 114 7.60 -20.92 -9.38
C GLU A 114 8.55 -20.08 -10.24
N HIS A 115 9.83 -20.08 -9.89
CA HIS A 115 10.86 -19.42 -10.68
C HIS A 115 12.07 -20.35 -10.77
N GLU A 116 12.50 -20.66 -12.00
CA GLU A 116 13.63 -21.56 -12.28
C GLU A 116 13.52 -22.95 -11.61
N GLY A 117 12.28 -23.46 -11.44
CA GLY A 117 12.03 -24.77 -10.82
C GLY A 117 11.90 -24.74 -9.28
N GLU A 118 11.99 -23.56 -8.66
CA GLU A 118 11.87 -23.40 -7.21
C GLU A 118 10.63 -22.60 -6.83
N LEU A 119 9.85 -23.15 -5.88
CA LEU A 119 8.71 -22.46 -5.27
C LEU A 119 9.22 -21.27 -4.46
N GLN A 120 8.58 -20.12 -4.64
CA GLN A 120 8.93 -18.88 -3.99
C GLN A 120 8.13 -18.68 -2.71
N ASP A 121 8.79 -18.14 -1.68
CA ASP A 121 8.14 -17.78 -0.43
C ASP A 121 7.25 -16.54 -0.61
N ALA A 122 6.03 -16.64 -0.07
CA ALA A 122 5.17 -15.49 0.13
C ALA A 122 5.69 -14.63 1.30
N VAL A 123 5.42 -13.33 1.26
CA VAL A 123 5.90 -12.39 2.28
C VAL A 123 4.78 -11.51 2.81
N VAL A 124 4.84 -11.22 4.11
CA VAL A 124 4.01 -10.21 4.74
C VAL A 124 4.92 -9.11 5.27
N PHE A 125 4.77 -7.90 4.74
CA PHE A 125 5.40 -6.71 5.27
C PHE A 125 4.65 -6.23 6.49
N LEU A 126 5.38 -5.88 7.53
CA LEU A 126 4.88 -5.26 8.75
C LEU A 126 5.53 -3.89 8.88
N LEU A 127 4.71 -2.84 8.84
CA LEU A 127 5.15 -1.46 8.98
C LEU A 127 4.73 -0.93 10.34
N LYS A 128 5.72 -0.51 11.13
CA LYS A 128 5.55 0.25 12.38
C LYS A 128 5.16 1.68 12.02
N THR A 129 3.91 2.06 12.27
CA THR A 129 3.42 3.39 11.90
C THR A 129 3.65 4.41 13.01
N ARG A 130 3.66 5.67 12.63
CA ARG A 130 3.68 6.84 13.50
C ARG A 130 2.47 7.70 13.15
N PRO A 131 1.93 8.50 14.09
CA PRO A 131 0.84 9.43 13.79
C PRO A 131 1.14 10.34 12.59
N GLY A 132 2.40 10.71 12.39
CA GLY A 132 2.84 11.54 11.25
C GLY A 132 2.88 10.82 9.90
N ASP A 133 2.75 9.49 9.84
CA ASP A 133 2.70 8.76 8.56
C ASP A 133 1.32 8.89 7.90
N PHE A 134 0.28 9.17 8.68
CA PHE A 134 -1.10 9.31 8.21
C PHE A 134 -1.42 10.73 7.73
N ILE A 135 -2.37 10.84 6.80
CA ILE A 135 -3.07 12.09 6.52
C ILE A 135 -4.21 12.26 7.52
N ASN A 136 -4.20 13.36 8.29
CA ASN A 136 -5.33 13.71 9.15
C ASN A 136 -6.35 14.57 8.38
N LYS A 137 -7.61 14.58 8.81
CA LYS A 137 -8.69 15.36 8.18
C LYS A 137 -8.47 16.87 8.21
N GLU A 138 -7.64 17.34 9.13
CA GLU A 138 -7.27 18.75 9.28
C GLU A 138 -6.08 19.13 8.38
N SER A 139 -5.41 18.15 7.77
CA SER A 139 -4.27 18.39 6.89
C SER A 139 -4.70 19.18 5.67
N ARG A 140 -3.92 20.22 5.37
CA ARG A 140 -3.99 20.93 4.09
C ARG A 140 -2.95 20.42 3.09
N GLU A 141 -2.18 19.40 3.45
CA GLU A 141 -1.16 18.79 2.59
C GLU A 141 -1.81 18.12 1.38
N LYS A 142 -1.32 18.46 0.19
CA LYS A 142 -1.78 17.84 -1.06
C LYS A 142 -0.83 16.73 -1.53
N PRO A 143 -1.34 15.69 -2.20
CA PRO A 143 -0.56 14.54 -2.66
C PRO A 143 0.63 14.89 -3.57
N PHE A 144 0.54 16.00 -4.30
CA PHE A 144 1.53 16.39 -5.31
C PHE A 144 2.48 17.52 -4.85
N GLU A 145 2.31 18.02 -3.62
CA GLU A 145 3.15 19.08 -3.05
C GLU A 145 4.21 18.51 -2.07
N SER A 146 4.02 17.26 -1.62
CA SER A 146 4.92 16.55 -0.72
C SER A 146 5.75 15.51 -1.48
N PRO A 147 7.07 15.41 -1.20
CA PRO A 147 7.90 14.37 -1.76
C PRO A 147 7.63 12.99 -1.14
N ASN A 148 6.98 12.94 0.02
CA ASN A 148 6.72 11.71 0.77
C ASN A 148 5.30 11.21 0.52
N THR A 149 5.17 9.91 0.24
CA THR A 149 3.85 9.26 0.22
C THR A 149 3.36 9.04 1.65
N ARG A 150 2.10 9.38 1.91
CA ARG A 150 1.44 9.21 3.20
C ARG A 150 0.49 8.02 3.16
N ILE A 151 0.11 7.53 4.34
CA ILE A 151 -0.89 6.47 4.50
C ILE A 151 -2.27 7.15 4.59
N LEU A 152 -3.23 6.61 3.82
CA LEU A 152 -4.62 7.07 3.76
C LEU A 152 -5.51 6.29 4.72
#